data_AF-A0A6P1DYI8-F1
#
_entry.id   AF-A0A6P1DYI8-F1
#
_cell.length_a   1.000
_cell.length_b   1.000
_cell.length_c   1.000
_cell.angle_alpha   90.00
_cell.angle_beta   90.00
_cell.angle_gamma   90.00
#
_symmetry.space_group_name_H-M   'P 1'
#
loop_
_entity.id
_entity.type
_entity.pdbx_description
1 polymer ?
#
loop_
_entity_poly.entity_id
_entity_poly.type
_entity_poly.pdbx_seq_one_letter_code
_entity_poly.pdbx_strand_id
1 'polypeptide(L)'
;MARSGSTVAFNIVCDLLDACEKPYAKYYSGDFSSSKSISDHVNQNEKLSFLIKTHKVDKILFNLSEKDTGKYIYTKRNIFEVSASIIRMSKIKDSPFYKEKGISLYELLTGLEIHVSEYNKRLIYLLV
;
A
#
# COMPACT_ATOMS: atom_id res chain seq x y z
N MET A 1 -3.43 4.53 2.19
CA MET A 1 -4.72 4.54 1.50
C MET A 1 -4.46 4.39 0.00
N ALA A 2 -5.32 3.72 -0.77
CA ALA A 2 -5.15 3.75 -2.23
C ALA A 2 -5.03 5.20 -2.73
N ARG A 3 -4.12 5.45 -3.68
CA ARG A 3 -3.86 6.79 -4.27
C ARG A 3 -3.24 7.84 -3.34
N SER A 4 -2.73 7.46 -2.17
CA SER A 4 -1.98 8.34 -1.26
C SER A 4 -0.56 8.69 -1.72
N GLY A 5 -0.10 8.14 -2.84
CA GLY A 5 1.30 8.27 -3.29
C GLY A 5 2.18 7.07 -2.93
N SER A 6 1.62 5.97 -2.45
CA SER A 6 2.39 4.78 -2.06
C SER A 6 3.26 4.19 -3.19
N THR A 7 2.89 4.34 -4.47
CA THR A 7 3.77 3.95 -5.59
C THR A 7 5.04 4.79 -5.66
N VAL A 8 4.93 6.11 -5.44
CA VAL A 8 6.08 7.02 -5.49
C VAL A 8 7.03 6.71 -4.33
N ALA A 9 6.49 6.61 -3.12
CA ALA A 9 7.28 6.24 -1.94
C ALA A 9 7.94 4.86 -2.10
N PHE A 10 7.22 3.87 -2.65
CA PHE A 10 7.77 2.54 -2.93
C PHE A 10 8.97 2.61 -3.89
N ASN A 11 8.86 3.36 -4.98
CA ASN A 11 9.96 3.52 -5.94
C ASN A 11 11.15 4.28 -5.33
N ILE A 12 10.92 5.32 -4.53
CA ILE A 12 12.01 6.01 -3.81
C ILE A 12 12.78 5.04 -2.92
N VAL A 13 12.09 4.15 -2.21
CA VAL A 13 12.74 3.14 -1.36
C VAL A 13 13.51 2.12 -2.19
N CYS A 14 12.97 1.72 -3.34
CA CYS A 14 13.68 0.88 -4.30
C CYS A 14 15.01 1.55 -4.70
N ASP A 15 14.94 2.79 -5.17
CA ASP A 15 16.10 3.56 -5.63
C ASP A 15 17.15 3.72 -4.52
N LEU A 16 16.72 3.91 -3.27
CA LEU A 16 17.61 3.98 -2.10
C LEU A 16 18.27 2.64 -1.77
N LEU A 17 17.54 1.52 -1.90
CA LEU A 17 18.10 0.18 -1.69
C LEU A 17 19.09 -0.18 -2.79
N ASP A 18 18.76 0.15 -4.04
CA ASP A 18 19.62 -0.01 -5.20
C ASP A 18 20.91 0.81 -5.06
N ALA A 19 20.81 2.08 -4.63
CA ALA A 19 21.97 2.95 -4.37
C ALA A 19 22.87 2.46 -3.23
N CYS A 20 22.32 1.68 -2.29
CA CYS A 20 23.06 1.03 -1.21
C CYS A 20 23.56 -0.37 -1.58
N GLU A 21 23.35 -0.82 -2.83
CA GLU A 21 23.63 -2.18 -3.30
C GLU A 21 23.00 -3.27 -2.40
N LYS A 22 21.89 -2.95 -1.74
CA LYS A 22 21.26 -3.85 -0.78
C LYS A 22 20.29 -4.78 -1.51
N PRO A 23 20.50 -6.11 -1.51
CA PRO A 23 19.60 -7.03 -2.20
C PRO A 23 18.22 -7.07 -1.53
N TYR A 24 17.17 -6.98 -2.35
CA TYR A 24 15.80 -6.99 -1.87
C TYR A 24 14.84 -7.61 -2.89
N ALA A 25 13.70 -8.10 -2.40
CA ALA A 25 12.57 -8.49 -3.23
C ALA A 25 11.40 -7.51 -3.07
N LYS A 26 10.79 -7.18 -4.21
CA LYS A 26 9.64 -6.29 -4.32
C LYS A 26 8.36 -7.10 -4.35
N TYR A 27 7.38 -6.70 -3.55
CA TYR A 27 6.08 -7.34 -3.52
C TYR A 27 4.94 -6.32 -3.45
N TYR A 28 3.88 -6.63 -4.19
CA TYR A 28 2.59 -5.98 -4.12
C TYR A 28 1.63 -6.90 -3.37
N SER A 29 0.67 -6.33 -2.64
CA SER A 29 -0.34 -7.12 -1.90
C SER A 29 -1.17 -8.06 -2.78
N GLY A 30 -1.16 -7.88 -4.11
CA GLY A 30 -1.79 -8.78 -5.07
C GLY A 30 -0.92 -9.96 -5.49
N ASP A 31 0.39 -9.93 -5.24
CA ASP A 31 1.33 -10.97 -5.65
C ASP A 31 1.19 -12.25 -4.83
N PHE A 32 0.47 -12.18 -3.71
CA PHE A 32 0.24 -13.29 -2.80
C PHE A 32 -1.24 -13.58 -2.65
N SER A 33 -1.58 -14.88 -2.69
CA SER A 33 -2.94 -15.35 -2.43
C SER A 33 -3.38 -15.12 -0.98
N SER A 34 -2.42 -15.01 -0.04
CA SER A 34 -2.68 -14.73 1.37
C SER A 34 -1.48 -14.12 2.11
N SER A 35 -1.73 -13.40 3.20
CA SER A 35 -0.68 -12.86 4.08
C SER A 35 0.17 -13.95 4.76
N LYS A 36 -0.36 -15.18 4.88
CA LYS A 36 0.40 -16.35 5.36
C LYS A 36 1.50 -16.75 4.38
N SER A 37 1.21 -16.76 3.08
CA SER A 37 2.22 -17.06 2.05
C SER A 37 3.37 -16.04 2.02
N ILE A 38 3.10 -14.78 2.40
CA ILE A 38 4.14 -13.76 2.58
C ILE A 38 5.04 -14.12 3.77
N SER A 39 4.44 -14.45 4.92
CA SER A 39 5.16 -14.88 6.12
C SER A 39 6.10 -16.04 5.83
N ASP A 40 5.58 -17.08 5.18
CA ASP A 40 6.35 -18.29 4.88
C ASP A 40 7.52 -17.98 3.95
N HIS A 41 7.31 -17.10 2.97
CA HIS A 41 8.35 -16.71 2.03
C HIS A 41 9.45 -15.85 2.68
N VAL A 42 9.09 -14.92 3.57
CA VAL A 42 10.05 -14.11 4.34
C VAL A 42 10.93 -15.02 5.20
N ASN A 43 10.32 -15.95 5.93
CA ASN A 43 11.03 -16.89 6.80
C ASN A 43 11.99 -17.82 6.02
N GLN A 44 11.67 -18.16 4.77
CA GLN A 44 12.54 -18.98 3.93
C GLN A 44 13.77 -18.22 3.38
N ASN A 45 13.77 -16.89 3.47
CA ASN A 45 14.71 -16.02 2.75
C ASN A 45 15.30 -14.93 3.67
N GLU A 46 15.74 -15.30 4.88
CA GLU A 46 16.19 -14.39 5.95
C GLU A 46 17.32 -13.42 5.57
N LYS A 47 18.11 -13.73 4.53
CA LYS A 47 19.23 -12.88 4.06
C LYS A 47 18.79 -11.74 3.15
N LEU A 48 17.55 -11.74 2.68
CA LEU A 48 17.02 -10.77 1.72
C LEU A 48 16.23 -9.68 2.46
N SER A 49 16.30 -8.43 1.97
CA SER A 49 15.36 -7.41 2.43
C SER A 49 14.02 -7.54 1.69
N PHE A 50 12.91 -7.35 2.39
CA PHE A 50 11.57 -7.44 1.80
C PHE A 50 10.95 -6.06 1.74
N LEU A 51 10.53 -5.64 0.55
CA LEU A 51 9.76 -4.41 0.36
C LEU A 51 8.35 -4.76 -0.09
N ILE A 52 7.39 -4.63 0.82
CA ILE A 52 5.99 -5.01 0.60
C ILE A 52 5.11 -3.75 0.54
N LYS A 53 4.39 -3.58 -0.56
CA LYS A 53 3.38 -2.52 -0.72
C LYS A 53 1.98 -3.09 -0.56
N THR A 54 1.19 -2.54 0.35
CA THR A 54 -0.17 -3.02 0.62
C THR A 54 -1.12 -1.87 0.92
N HIS A 55 -2.38 -1.99 0.53
CA HIS A 55 -3.44 -1.08 0.96
C HIS A 55 -4.37 -1.68 2.02
N LYS A 56 -4.13 -2.95 2.40
CA LYS A 56 -4.90 -3.66 3.42
C LYS A 56 -4.22 -3.49 4.77
N VAL A 57 -5.02 -3.21 5.81
CA VAL A 57 -4.59 -3.33 7.20
C VAL A 57 -4.68 -4.81 7.57
N ASP A 58 -3.54 -5.49 7.62
CA ASP A 58 -3.47 -6.93 7.86
C ASP A 58 -2.67 -7.21 9.13
N LYS A 59 -3.28 -7.91 10.09
CA LYS A 59 -2.65 -8.23 11.39
C LYS A 59 -1.45 -9.16 11.25
N ILE A 60 -1.39 -10.01 10.24
CA ILE A 60 -0.28 -10.94 10.01
C ILE A 60 0.93 -10.16 9.49
N LEU A 61 0.73 -9.29 8.49
CA LEU A 61 1.78 -8.36 8.05
C LEU A 61 2.22 -7.45 9.20
N PHE A 62 1.26 -7.04 10.03
CA PHE A 62 1.55 -6.27 11.23
C PHE A 62 2.47 -7.02 12.21
N ASN A 63 2.16 -8.28 12.50
CA ASN A 63 2.95 -9.05 13.44
C ASN A 63 4.31 -9.46 12.86
N LEU A 64 4.43 -9.64 11.54
CA LEU A 64 5.69 -9.99 10.87
C LEU A 64 6.75 -8.92 11.10
N SER A 65 6.42 -7.67 10.87
CA SER A 65 7.35 -6.56 11.05
C SER A 65 7.78 -6.31 12.51
N GLU A 66 6.92 -6.68 13.47
CA GLU A 66 7.17 -6.47 14.91
C GLU A 66 8.08 -7.58 15.46
N LYS A 67 8.05 -8.76 14.83
CA LYS A 67 8.94 -9.88 15.15
C LYS A 67 10.34 -9.70 14.56
N ASP A 68 10.43 -9.09 13.39
CA ASP A 68 11.69 -8.78 12.72
C ASP A 68 12.15 -7.34 12.97
N THR A 69 13.33 -6.96 12.45
CA THR A 69 13.77 -5.54 12.35
C THR A 69 12.96 -4.76 11.31
N GLY A 70 11.66 -5.06 11.20
CA GLY A 70 10.74 -4.55 10.22
C GLY A 70 10.63 -3.05 10.32
N LYS A 71 11.00 -2.39 9.23
CA LYS A 71 10.67 -1.00 9.01
C LYS A 71 9.49 -0.91 8.10
N TYR A 72 9.01 0.30 8.11
CA TYR A 72 7.66 0.58 7.80
C TYR A 72 7.80 2.02 7.22
N ILE A 73 7.07 2.39 6.17
CA ILE A 73 6.81 3.78 5.74
C ILE A 73 5.27 3.94 5.60
N TYR A 74 4.58 5.00 6.07
CA TYR A 74 3.12 5.16 5.83
C TYR A 74 2.84 6.42 5.01
N THR A 75 2.07 6.29 3.93
CA THR A 75 1.72 7.43 3.07
C THR A 75 0.32 7.98 3.37
N LYS A 76 0.27 9.22 3.88
CA LYS A 76 -0.97 10.01 4.04
C LYS A 76 -1.08 11.04 2.94
N ARG A 77 -2.31 11.29 2.52
CA ARG A 77 -2.65 12.35 1.57
C ARG A 77 -3.99 12.96 1.94
N ASN A 78 -4.20 14.23 1.59
CA ASN A 78 -5.48 14.90 1.79
C ASN A 78 -6.60 14.12 1.06
N ILE A 79 -7.74 13.94 1.74
CA ILE A 79 -8.86 13.14 1.24
C ILE A 79 -9.42 13.68 -0.08
N PHE A 80 -9.46 14.99 -0.28
CA PHE A 80 -9.94 15.60 -1.52
C PHE A 80 -9.00 15.31 -2.69
N GLU A 81 -7.69 15.25 -2.46
CA GLU A 81 -6.72 14.90 -3.49
C GLU A 81 -6.76 13.40 -3.84
N VAL A 82 -6.94 12.55 -2.83
CA VAL A 82 -7.19 11.11 -3.05
C VAL A 82 -8.43 10.95 -3.91
N SER A 83 -9.50 11.68 -3.57
CA SER A 83 -10.75 11.65 -4.31
C SER A 83 -10.59 12.09 -5.76
N ALA A 84 -9.99 13.25 -5.99
CA ALA A 84 -9.68 13.75 -7.34
C ALA A 84 -8.81 12.76 -8.13
N SER A 85 -7.84 12.12 -7.47
CA SER A 85 -7.01 11.11 -8.11
C SER A 85 -7.79 9.86 -8.51
N ILE A 86 -8.77 9.40 -7.72
CA ILE A 86 -9.59 8.23 -8.06
C ILE A 86 -10.50 8.56 -9.25
N ILE A 87 -11.18 9.73 -9.21
CA ILE A 87 -12.04 10.20 -10.31
C ILE A 87 -11.25 10.25 -11.61
N ARG A 88 -10.06 10.86 -11.60
CA ARG A 88 -9.19 10.92 -12.78
C ARG A 88 -8.84 9.53 -13.31
N MET A 89 -8.49 8.60 -12.42
CA MET A 89 -8.12 7.23 -12.80
C MET A 89 -9.31 6.40 -13.28
N SER A 90 -10.54 6.72 -12.85
CA SER A 90 -11.73 6.01 -13.31
C SER A 90 -12.03 6.21 -14.80
N LYS A 91 -11.41 7.24 -15.40
CA LYS A 91 -11.55 7.58 -16.83
C LYS A 91 -10.43 6.99 -17.71
N ILE A 92 -9.48 6.27 -17.13
CA ILE A 92 -8.35 5.65 -17.85
C ILE A 92 -8.64 4.15 -18.00
N LYS A 93 -8.74 3.64 -19.23
CA LYS A 93 -9.17 2.25 -19.51
C LYS A 93 -8.30 1.18 -18.82
N ASP A 94 -6.99 1.39 -18.78
CA ASP A 94 -6.06 0.42 -18.17
C ASP A 94 -5.95 0.55 -16.64
N SER A 95 -6.76 1.43 -16.05
CA SER A 95 -6.78 1.62 -14.61
C SER A 95 -7.59 0.52 -13.92
N PRO A 96 -7.14 -0.02 -12.78
CA PRO A 96 -7.96 -0.92 -11.97
C PRO A 96 -9.20 -0.22 -11.37
N PHE A 97 -9.29 1.11 -11.49
CA PHE A 97 -10.43 1.92 -11.05
C PHE A 97 -11.37 2.31 -12.21
N TYR A 98 -11.10 1.85 -13.44
CA TYR A 98 -11.88 2.23 -14.62
C TYR A 98 -13.37 1.93 -14.46
N LYS A 99 -14.20 2.89 -14.86
CA LYS A 99 -15.65 2.75 -14.97
C LYS A 99 -16.08 3.40 -16.28
N GLU A 100 -16.92 2.73 -17.06
CA GLU A 100 -17.36 3.24 -18.37
C GLU A 100 -18.04 4.61 -18.30
N LYS A 101 -18.80 4.89 -17.23
CA LYS A 101 -19.44 6.19 -17.00
C LYS A 101 -18.60 7.18 -16.19
N GLY A 102 -17.39 6.79 -15.75
CA GLY A 102 -16.62 7.51 -14.75
C GLY A 102 -17.29 7.52 -13.36
N ILE A 103 -16.57 7.98 -12.34
CA ILE A 103 -17.11 8.15 -10.98
C ILE A 103 -17.26 9.66 -10.69
N SER A 104 -18.41 10.09 -10.18
CA SER A 104 -18.61 11.47 -9.73
C SER A 104 -18.00 11.72 -8.34
N LEU A 105 -17.74 12.99 -8.01
CA LEU A 105 -17.24 13.36 -6.67
C LEU A 105 -18.23 12.96 -5.57
N TYR A 106 -19.54 13.09 -5.82
CA TYR A 106 -20.58 12.70 -4.88
C TYR A 106 -20.54 11.19 -4.59
N GLU A 107 -20.57 10.34 -5.63
CA GLU A 107 -20.50 8.88 -5.48
C GLU A 107 -19.24 8.43 -4.74
N LEU A 108 -18.13 9.11 -5.00
CA LEU A 108 -16.87 8.81 -4.34
C LEU A 108 -16.87 9.20 -2.86
N LEU A 109 -17.36 10.40 -2.52
CA LEU A 109 -17.46 10.83 -1.14
C LEU A 109 -18.44 9.96 -0.35
N THR A 110 -19.60 9.60 -0.91
CA THR A 110 -20.56 8.68 -0.27
C THR A 110 -19.97 7.27 -0.10
N GLY A 111 -19.22 6.75 -1.07
CA GLY A 111 -18.53 5.47 -0.95
C GLY A 111 -17.35 5.47 0.03
N LEU A 112 -16.69 6.61 0.22
CA LEU A 112 -15.64 6.80 1.22
C LEU A 112 -16.24 6.97 2.62
N GLU A 113 -17.35 7.70 2.78
CA GLU A 113 -18.07 7.86 4.06
C GLU A 113 -18.55 6.52 4.65
N ILE A 114 -18.80 5.51 3.83
CA ILE A 114 -19.16 4.15 4.27
C ILE A 114 -17.93 3.32 4.70
N HIS A 115 -16.69 3.78 4.42
CA HIS A 115 -15.45 3.05 4.70
C HIS A 115 -14.39 3.81 5.50
N VAL A 116 -14.74 4.94 6.12
CA VAL A 116 -13.87 5.62 7.09
C VAL A 116 -14.17 5.08 8.49
N SER A 117 -13.60 3.92 8.82
CA SER A 117 -13.35 3.61 10.22
C SER A 117 -12.13 4.41 10.69
N GLU A 118 -12.39 5.40 11.54
CA GLU A 118 -11.35 6.18 12.22
C GLU A 118 -10.40 5.25 13.00
N TYR A 119 -9.11 5.27 12.67
CA TYR A 119 -8.07 4.73 13.55
C TYR A 119 -7.41 5.89 14.30
N ASN A 120 -7.63 5.93 15.61
CA ASN A 120 -7.00 6.87 16.53
C ASN A 120 -5.85 6.18 17.30
N LYS A 121 -4.66 6.80 17.23
CA LYS A 121 -3.41 6.62 18.02
C LYS A 121 -2.43 5.46 17.72
N ARG A 122 -1.18 5.91 17.50
CA ARG A 122 0.19 5.32 17.59
C ARG A 122 0.80 4.58 16.38
N LEU A 123 2.12 4.81 16.25
CA LEU A 123 2.98 4.68 15.08
C LEU A 123 3.18 3.22 14.64
N ILE A 124 2.89 2.97 13.37
CA ILE A 124 3.38 1.86 12.56
C ILE A 124 3.49 2.44 11.17
N TYR A 125 4.66 2.38 10.57
CA TYR A 125 4.79 2.90 9.23
C TYR A 125 4.33 1.84 8.16
N LEU A 126 3.09 1.44 8.10
CA LEU A 126 2.64 0.51 7.06
C LEU A 126 2.49 1.26 5.71
N LEU A 127 3.08 0.83 4.57
CA LEU A 127 3.06 1.62 3.31
C LEU A 127 1.75 1.44 2.58
N VAL A 128 0.75 2.05 3.20
CA VAL A 128 -0.67 2.08 2.85
C VAL A 128 -0.93 3.23 1.91
#